data_AF-A0ABD1N8M6-F1
#
_entry.id   AF-A0ABD1N8M6-F1
#
_cell.length_a   1.000
_cell.length_b   1.000
_cell.length_c   1.000
_cell.angle_alpha   90.00
_cell.angle_beta   90.00
_cell.angle_gamma   90.00
#
_symmetry.space_group_name_H-M   'P 1'
#
loop_
_entity.id
_entity.type
_entity.pdbx_description
1 polymer ?
#
loop_
_entity_poly.entity_id
_entity_poly.type
_entity_poly.pdbx_seq_one_letter_code
_entity_poly.pdbx_strand_id
1 'polypeptide(L)'
;MALWEHKPGFSYLLVLILCLATVVSPHSRTYTTPSVTHLTDYFPGVPVDRAFSKAFGASNVQFLSNGSMATLALDKISGSGLVSQSRYYYGFFSAAIKLPSGLSPGVVVAFYVSSLHHCLRVTD
;
A
#
# COMPACT_ATOMS: atom_id res chain seq x y z
N MET A 1 31.70 39.47 -33.99
CA MET A 1 30.93 38.41 -34.69
C MET A 1 31.78 37.14 -34.64
N ALA A 2 31.67 36.36 -33.57
CA ALA A 2 32.46 35.14 -33.40
C ALA A 2 31.60 33.94 -33.84
N LEU A 3 32.02 33.30 -34.93
CA LEU A 3 31.45 32.05 -35.43
C LEU A 3 31.68 30.97 -34.37
N TRP A 4 30.59 30.44 -33.81
CA TRP A 4 30.62 29.30 -32.92
C TRP A 4 30.70 28.03 -33.78
N GLU A 5 31.89 27.47 -33.93
CA GLU A 5 32.13 26.25 -34.69
C GLU A 5 31.50 25.05 -33.95
N HIS A 6 30.36 24.58 -34.44
CA HIS A 6 29.74 23.32 -34.01
C HIS A 6 30.62 22.13 -34.44
N LYS A 7 31.48 21.65 -33.54
CA LYS A 7 32.27 20.43 -33.77
C LYS A 7 31.33 19.21 -33.86
N PRO A 8 31.26 18.52 -35.01
CA PRO A 8 30.26 17.46 -35.26
C PRO A 8 30.39 16.24 -34.33
N GLY A 9 31.55 16.05 -33.69
CA GLY A 9 31.79 14.93 -32.77
C GLY A 9 30.96 14.94 -31.48
N PHE A 10 30.49 16.11 -31.02
CA PHE A 10 29.72 16.21 -29.78
C PHE A 10 28.30 15.64 -29.94
N SER A 11 27.72 15.79 -31.14
CA SER A 11 26.40 15.23 -31.47
C SER A 11 26.42 13.70 -31.48
N TYR A 12 27.45 13.09 -32.10
CA TYR A 12 27.58 11.63 -32.13
C TYR A 12 27.85 11.04 -30.74
N LEU A 13 28.63 11.73 -29.90
CA LEU A 13 28.87 11.32 -28.53
C LEU A 13 27.58 11.39 -27.69
N LEU A 14 26.78 12.45 -27.86
CA LEU A 14 25.49 12.60 -27.20
C LEU A 14 24.50 11.51 -27.65
N VAL A 15 24.45 11.21 -28.95
CA VAL A 15 23.63 10.12 -29.53
C VAL A 15 24.09 8.75 -29.02
N LEU A 16 25.40 8.50 -28.93
CA LEU A 16 25.95 7.26 -28.34
C LEU A 16 25.56 7.10 -26.87
N ILE A 17 25.64 8.17 -26.07
CA ILE A 17 25.25 8.15 -24.65
C ILE A 17 23.74 7.89 -24.51
N LEU A 18 22.90 8.53 -25.34
CA LEU A 18 21.46 8.27 -25.38
C LEU A 18 21.14 6.83 -25.80
N CYS A 19 21.87 6.26 -26.77
CA CYS A 19 21.72 4.87 -27.20
C CYS A 19 22.15 3.87 -26.12
N LEU A 20 23.16 4.19 -25.31
CA LEU A 20 23.57 3.31 -24.21
C LEU A 20 22.61 3.40 -23.01
N ALA A 21 21.94 4.54 -22.81
CA ALA A 21 20.94 4.72 -21.74
C ALA A 21 19.63 3.95 -21.98
N THR A 22 19.30 3.56 -23.21
CA THR A 22 18.09 2.77 -23.52
C THR A 22 18.29 1.26 -23.34
N VAL A 23 19.53 0.80 -23.14
CA VAL A 23 19.88 -0.64 -22.96
C VAL A 23 19.93 -1.02 -21.48
N VAL A 24 19.03 -0.48 -20.67
CA VAL A 24 18.72 -1.05 -19.35
C VAL A 24 17.22 -1.21 -19.27
N SER A 25 16.70 -2.13 -20.07
CA SER A 25 15.35 -2.66 -19.90
C SER A 25 15.45 -3.88 -18.98
N PRO A 26 15.06 -3.79 -17.70
CA PRO A 26 14.79 -5.00 -16.96
C PRO A 26 13.55 -5.58 -17.62
N HIS A 27 13.72 -6.56 -18.50
CA HIS A 27 12.59 -7.38 -18.91
C HIS A 27 12.06 -8.01 -17.62
N SER A 28 10.96 -7.45 -17.15
CA SER A 28 10.22 -7.89 -15.97
C SER A 28 9.99 -9.37 -16.12
N ARG A 29 10.76 -10.19 -15.39
CA ARG A 29 10.46 -11.62 -15.28
C ARG A 29 9.09 -11.70 -14.63
N THR A 30 8.09 -12.13 -15.39
CA THR A 30 6.78 -12.51 -14.84
C THR A 30 7.02 -13.74 -13.99
N TYR A 31 7.31 -13.52 -12.71
CA TYR A 31 7.35 -14.58 -11.73
C TYR A 31 5.90 -14.98 -11.44
N THR A 32 5.45 -16.06 -12.07
CA THR A 32 4.19 -16.69 -11.72
C THR A 32 4.43 -17.58 -10.51
N THR A 33 3.93 -17.19 -9.35
CA THR A 33 4.00 -18.00 -8.13
C THR A 33 3.16 -19.26 -8.31
N PRO A 34 3.65 -20.46 -7.92
CA PRO A 34 2.85 -21.67 -7.97
C PRO A 34 1.60 -21.53 -7.07
N SER A 35 0.46 -22.05 -7.56
CA SER A 35 -0.81 -22.05 -6.83
C SER A 35 -0.74 -23.01 -5.65
N VAL A 36 -0.47 -22.48 -4.47
CA VAL A 36 -0.53 -23.21 -3.20
C VAL A 36 -1.75 -22.75 -2.41
N THR A 37 -2.41 -23.65 -1.69
CA THR A 37 -3.48 -23.27 -0.77
C THR A 37 -2.88 -22.46 0.37
N HIS A 38 -3.27 -21.18 0.46
CA HIS A 38 -2.86 -20.34 1.56
C HIS A 38 -3.68 -20.69 2.80
N LEU A 39 -3.10 -20.53 4.00
CA LEU A 39 -3.82 -20.73 5.26
C LEU A 39 -5.10 -19.89 5.33
N THR A 40 -5.10 -18.71 4.71
CA THR A 40 -6.27 -17.83 4.61
C THR A 40 -7.41 -18.41 3.79
N ASP A 41 -7.14 -19.31 2.85
CA ASP A 41 -8.16 -19.92 1.98
C ASP A 41 -9.04 -20.91 2.75
N TYR A 42 -8.55 -21.44 3.89
CA TYR A 42 -9.30 -22.32 4.77
C TYR A 42 -10.32 -21.57 5.64
N PHE A 43 -10.24 -20.24 5.73
CA PHE A 43 -11.12 -19.42 6.56
C PHE A 43 -11.88 -18.39 5.71
N PRO A 44 -13.23 -18.44 5.68
CA PRO A 44 -13.99 -17.47 4.91
C PRO A 44 -13.80 -16.05 5.46
N GLY A 45 -13.66 -15.07 4.56
CA GLY A 45 -13.58 -13.66 4.93
C GLY A 45 -14.88 -13.14 5.55
N VAL A 46 -14.77 -12.21 6.48
CA VAL A 46 -15.91 -11.55 7.14
C VAL A 46 -15.99 -10.09 6.68
N PRO A 47 -17.19 -9.53 6.39
CA PRO A 47 -17.34 -8.11 6.11
C PRO A 47 -16.79 -7.23 7.23
N VAL A 48 -16.01 -6.21 6.86
CA VAL A 48 -15.31 -5.34 7.81
C VAL A 48 -16.29 -4.53 8.64
N ASP A 49 -17.38 -4.06 8.06
CA ASP A 49 -18.45 -3.31 8.74
C ASP A 49 -19.18 -4.12 9.82
N ARG A 50 -19.18 -5.46 9.70
CA ARG A 50 -19.76 -6.38 10.70
C ARG A 50 -18.75 -6.81 11.78
N ALA A 51 -17.48 -6.94 11.42
CA ALA A 51 -16.44 -7.40 12.34
C ALA A 51 -15.82 -6.26 13.15
N PHE A 52 -15.80 -5.05 12.61
CA PHE A 52 -15.14 -3.88 13.18
C PHE A 52 -16.08 -2.67 13.27
N SER A 53 -15.79 -1.75 14.19
CA SER A 53 -16.42 -0.45 14.34
C SER A 53 -15.38 0.68 14.30
N LYS A 54 -15.82 1.91 14.04
CA LYS A 54 -14.95 3.09 13.98
C LYS A 54 -14.43 3.41 15.39
N ALA A 55 -13.11 3.38 15.59
CA ALA A 55 -12.49 3.70 16.87
C ALA A 55 -12.23 5.20 17.02
N PHE A 56 -11.68 5.83 15.98
CA PHE A 56 -11.42 7.28 15.90
C PHE A 56 -11.31 7.72 14.43
N GLY A 57 -11.35 9.02 14.19
CA GLY A 57 -11.24 9.58 12.84
C GLY A 57 -12.39 9.14 11.94
N ALA A 58 -13.63 9.15 12.43
CA ALA A 58 -14.77 8.55 11.74
C ALA A 58 -15.08 9.14 10.35
N SER A 59 -14.71 10.41 10.12
CA SER A 59 -14.73 11.09 8.81
C SER A 59 -13.74 10.50 7.82
N ASN A 60 -12.64 9.94 8.33
CA ASN A 60 -11.54 9.36 7.56
C ASN A 60 -11.68 7.84 7.38
N VAL A 61 -12.83 7.27 7.78
CA VAL A 61 -13.18 5.85 7.58
C VAL A 61 -14.37 5.72 6.65
N GLN A 62 -14.17 5.05 5.52
CA GLN A 62 -15.22 4.75 4.53
C GLN A 62 -15.34 3.24 4.31
N PHE A 63 -16.56 2.71 4.40
CA PHE A 63 -16.86 1.33 4.04
C PHE A 63 -17.28 1.26 2.57
N LEU A 64 -16.73 0.27 1.85
CA LEU A 64 -16.90 0.07 0.41
C LEU A 64 -17.30 -1.38 0.16
N SER A 65 -17.72 -1.68 -1.07
CA SER A 65 -18.02 -3.06 -1.50
C SER A 65 -18.99 -3.78 -0.56
N ASN A 66 -20.12 -3.13 -0.25
CA ASN A 66 -21.12 -3.64 0.70
C ASN A 66 -20.55 -4.02 2.08
N GLY A 67 -19.57 -3.25 2.56
CA GLY A 67 -18.96 -3.44 3.87
C GLY A 67 -17.78 -4.41 3.91
N SER A 68 -17.49 -5.09 2.80
CA SER A 68 -16.36 -6.04 2.71
C SER A 68 -14.98 -5.37 2.71
N MET A 69 -14.90 -4.06 2.43
CA MET A 69 -13.66 -3.29 2.44
C MET A 69 -13.83 -2.01 3.26
N ALA A 70 -12.76 -1.58 3.92
CA ALA A 70 -12.69 -0.26 4.54
C ALA A 70 -11.46 0.50 4.03
N THR A 71 -11.65 1.79 3.75
CA THR A 71 -10.56 2.72 3.47
C THR A 71 -10.34 3.60 4.68
N LEU A 72 -9.08 3.68 5.09
CA LEU A 72 -8.59 4.52 6.17
C LEU A 72 -7.74 5.63 5.57
N ALA A 73 -8.04 6.87 5.94
CA ALA A 73 -7.27 8.04 5.54
C ALA A 73 -6.53 8.64 6.75
N LEU A 74 -5.41 9.28 6.46
CA LEU A 74 -4.69 10.17 7.35
C LEU A 74 -4.66 11.53 6.68
N ASP A 75 -5.17 12.53 7.37
CA ASP A 75 -5.06 13.93 6.96
C ASP A 75 -4.21 14.70 7.98
N LYS A 76 -4.02 16.01 7.76
CA LYS A 76 -3.24 16.86 8.66
C LYS A 76 -3.88 17.01 10.06
N ILE A 77 -5.17 16.73 10.18
CA ILE A 77 -5.97 16.98 11.39
C ILE A 77 -6.02 15.71 12.25
N SER A 78 -6.18 14.53 11.65
CA SER A 78 -6.30 13.27 12.35
C SER A 78 -6.02 12.04 11.48
N GLY A 79 -5.50 10.99 12.13
CA GLY A 79 -5.51 9.63 11.59
C GLY A 79 -6.88 8.96 11.68
N SER A 80 -6.92 7.67 11.41
CA SER A 80 -8.14 6.87 11.54
C SER A 80 -7.88 5.45 11.99
N GLY A 81 -8.90 4.81 12.57
CA GLY A 81 -8.77 3.45 13.04
C GLY A 81 -10.10 2.74 13.26
N LEU A 82 -10.00 1.41 13.20
CA LEU A 82 -11.07 0.46 13.44
C LEU A 82 -10.73 -0.40 14.66
N VAL A 83 -11.77 -0.85 15.36
CA VAL A 83 -11.66 -1.76 16.50
C VAL A 83 -12.63 -2.92 16.34
N SER A 84 -12.23 -4.13 16.73
CA SER A 84 -13.11 -5.30 16.66
C SER A 84 -14.35 -5.10 17.52
N GLN A 85 -15.50 -5.53 17.03
CA GLN A 85 -16.76 -5.46 17.79
C GLN A 85 -16.81 -6.51 18.91
N SER A 86 -16.09 -7.62 18.74
CA SER A 86 -15.98 -8.70 19.72
C SER A 86 -14.58 -8.77 20.33
N ARG A 87 -14.49 -9.37 21.52
CA ARG A 87 -13.24 -9.71 22.20
C ARG A 87 -12.90 -11.18 21.95
N TYR A 88 -11.62 -11.46 21.80
CA TYR A 88 -11.13 -12.81 21.49
C TYR A 88 -9.99 -13.19 22.43
N TYR A 89 -9.98 -14.43 22.91
CA TYR A 89 -8.89 -14.98 23.73
C TYR A 89 -7.82 -15.70 22.90
N TYR A 90 -8.25 -16.33 21.81
CA TYR A 90 -7.42 -17.06 20.85
C TYR A 90 -8.08 -16.95 19.48
N GLY A 91 -7.29 -17.04 18.41
CA GLY A 91 -7.82 -17.01 17.06
C GLY A 91 -6.76 -16.78 16.00
N PHE A 92 -7.17 -16.95 14.76
CA PHE A 92 -6.42 -16.57 13.58
C PHE A 92 -6.96 -15.24 13.06
N PHE A 93 -6.11 -14.21 13.05
CA PHE A 93 -6.47 -12.87 12.59
C PHE A 93 -5.75 -12.58 11.29
N SER A 94 -6.51 -12.40 10.22
CA SER A 94 -5.98 -12.10 8.90
C SER A 94 -6.75 -10.96 8.27
N ALA A 95 -6.04 -10.13 7.53
CA ALA A 95 -6.59 -9.00 6.79
C ALA A 95 -5.80 -8.81 5.49
N ALA A 96 -6.51 -8.53 4.41
CA ALA A 96 -5.90 -8.04 3.19
C ALA A 96 -5.71 -6.53 3.31
N ILE A 97 -4.45 -6.07 3.34
CA ILE A 97 -4.10 -4.66 3.54
C ILE A 97 -3.40 -4.14 2.28
N LYS A 98 -3.96 -3.08 1.70
CA LYS A 98 -3.33 -2.34 0.61
C LYS A 98 -2.74 -1.05 1.18
N LEU A 99 -1.42 -0.90 1.03
CA LEU A 99 -0.71 0.30 1.44
C LEU A 99 -0.92 1.44 0.42
N PRO A 100 -0.85 2.71 0.87
CA PRO A 100 -0.93 3.85 -0.03
C PRO A 100 0.18 3.79 -1.08
N SER A 101 -0.18 4.06 -2.33
CA SER A 101 0.78 4.15 -3.43
C SER A 101 1.44 5.53 -3.43
N GLY A 102 2.75 5.58 -3.23
CA GLY A 102 3.53 6.83 -3.28
C GLY A 102 4.39 7.05 -2.03
N LEU A 103 4.98 8.25 -1.94
CA LEU A 103 5.76 8.65 -0.77
C LEU A 103 4.83 8.86 0.42
N SER A 104 5.07 8.12 1.50
CA SER A 104 4.36 8.22 2.77
C SER A 104 5.35 8.33 3.95
N PRO A 105 6.24 9.35 4.00
CA PRO A 105 7.17 9.50 5.11
C PRO A 105 6.41 9.70 6.43
N GLY A 106 6.80 8.96 7.46
CA GLY A 106 6.17 9.03 8.79
C GLY A 106 4.92 8.17 8.95
N VAL A 107 4.16 7.90 7.89
CA VAL A 107 2.88 7.19 8.02
C VAL A 107 3.08 5.74 8.48
N VAL A 108 2.43 5.37 9.56
CA VAL A 108 2.38 4.01 10.10
C VAL A 108 1.00 3.42 9.87
N VAL A 109 0.97 2.27 9.19
CA VAL A 109 -0.22 1.40 9.08
C VAL A 109 0.00 0.20 9.98
N ALA A 110 -0.90 -0.01 10.95
CA ALA A 110 -0.76 -1.06 11.96
C ALA A 110 -2.02 -1.91 12.07
N PHE A 111 -1.85 -3.23 11.97
CA PHE A 111 -2.85 -4.24 12.30
C PHE A 111 -2.35 -5.08 13.47
N TYR A 112 -3.01 -4.98 14.62
CA TYR A 112 -2.51 -5.59 15.85
C TYR A 112 -3.62 -6.02 16.82
N VAL A 113 -3.22 -6.86 17.78
CA VAL A 113 -4.03 -7.34 18.89
C VAL A 113 -3.54 -6.70 20.18
N SER A 114 -4.45 -6.12 20.97
CA SER A 114 -4.14 -5.68 22.33
C SER A 114 -5.19 -6.21 23.32
N SER A 115 -4.77 -6.41 24.57
CA SER A 115 -5.64 -6.90 25.65
C SER A 115 -6.80 -5.95 25.99
N LEU A 116 -6.68 -4.67 25.62
CA LEU A 116 -7.75 -3.70 25.73
C LEU A 116 -8.66 -3.74 24.48
N HIS A 117 -8.08 -3.81 23.28
CA HIS A 117 -8.78 -3.75 21.99
C HIS A 117 -7.99 -4.42 20.82
N HIS A 118 -8.63 -5.12 19.88
CA HIS A 118 -8.00 -5.49 18.60
C HIS A 118 -8.21 -4.36 17.59
N CYS A 119 -7.14 -3.83 16.99
CA CYS A 119 -7.21 -2.57 16.23
C CYS A 119 -6.46 -2.62 14.89
N LEU A 120 -7.07 -1.99 13.90
CA LEU A 120 -6.41 -1.54 12.67
C LEU A 120 -6.31 -0.01 12.74
N ARG A 121 -5.14 0.58 12.56
CA ARG A 121 -4.92 2.03 12.68
C ARG A 121 -4.00 2.56 11.59
N VAL A 122 -4.22 3.82 11.21
CA VAL A 122 -3.33 4.63 10.37
C VAL A 122 -3.05 5.94 11.10
N THR A 123 -1.77 6.22 11.34
CA THR A 123 -1.28 7.43 12.03
C THR A 123 -0.01 7.96 11.35
N ASP A 124 0.39 9.18 11.67
CA ASP A 124 1.71 9.75 11.35
C ASP A 124 2.82 9.23 12.27
#